data_AF-A0AAW7XD91-F1
#
_entry.id   AF-A0AAW7XD91-F1
#
_cell.length_a   1.000
_cell.length_b   1.000
_cell.length_c   1.000
_cell.angle_alpha   90.00
_cell.angle_beta   90.00
_cell.angle_gamma   90.00
#
_symmetry.space_group_name_H-M   'P 1'
#
loop_
_entity.id
_entity.type
_entity.pdbx_description
1 polymer ?
#
loop_
_entity_poly.entity_id
_entity_poly.type
_entity_poly.pdbx_seq_one_letter_code
_entity_poly.pdbx_strand_id
1 'polypeptide(L)'
;MNITKKYILLPLWLIIGTVAYALVWSRNLDSFPEFPAWVGTLVFGLIGDKTSAEGATVFYMLILSFVMVSIFTLLVWVAIRAFSKG
;
A
#
# COMPACT_ATOMS: atom_id res chain seq x y z
N MET A 1 10.79 14.74 -22.92
CA MET A 1 10.46 14.39 -21.52
C MET A 1 11.48 13.37 -21.04
N ASN A 2 12.42 13.76 -20.16
CA ASN A 2 13.53 12.88 -19.75
C ASN A 2 12.99 11.59 -19.12
N ILE A 3 13.40 10.47 -19.69
CA ILE A 3 12.98 9.10 -19.36
C ILE A 3 13.09 8.83 -17.84
N THR A 4 14.09 9.42 -17.20
CA THR A 4 14.35 9.39 -15.75
C THR A 4 13.20 9.95 -14.90
N LYS A 5 12.52 11.02 -15.35
CA LYS A 5 11.41 11.63 -14.58
C LYS A 5 10.19 10.70 -14.55
N LYS A 6 9.93 9.98 -15.64
CA LYS A 6 8.78 9.07 -15.76
C LYS A 6 8.92 7.85 -14.83
N TYR A 7 10.15 7.36 -14.63
CA TYR A 7 10.40 6.20 -13.77
C TYR A 7 10.43 6.53 -12.27
N ILE A 8 10.70 7.78 -11.90
CA ILE A 8 10.74 8.20 -10.48
C ILE A 8 9.34 8.56 -9.95
N LEU A 9 8.46 9.07 -10.82
CA LEU A 9 7.12 9.52 -10.43
C LEU A 9 6.26 8.41 -9.84
N LEU A 10 6.28 7.20 -10.40
CA LEU A 10 5.47 6.09 -9.91
C LEU A 10 5.93 5.59 -8.53
N PRO A 11 7.22 5.28 -8.29
CA PRO A 11 7.71 4.95 -6.95
C PRO A 11 7.40 6.05 -5.93
N LEU A 12 7.61 7.32 -6.30
CA LEU A 12 7.32 8.44 -5.41
C LEU A 12 5.82 8.51 -5.06
N TRP A 13 4.95 8.34 -6.05
CA TRP A 13 3.50 8.26 -5.85
C TRP A 13 3.12 7.12 -4.90
N LEU A 14 3.68 5.92 -5.10
CA LEU A 14 3.40 4.77 -4.26
C LEU A 14 3.87 5.00 -2.82
N ILE A 15 5.06 5.59 -2.62
CA ILE A 15 5.57 5.92 -1.28
C ILE A 15 4.62 6.90 -0.58
N ILE A 16 4.30 8.02 -1.23
CA ILE A 16 3.43 9.05 -0.65
C ILE A 16 2.04 8.49 -0.37
N GLY A 17 1.45 7.78 -1.32
CA GLY A 17 0.14 7.16 -1.17
C GLY A 17 0.11 6.12 -0.05
N THR A 18 1.15 5.31 0.08
CA THR A 18 1.29 4.31 1.16
C THR A 18 1.29 4.98 2.53
N VAL A 19 2.12 6.02 2.71
CA VAL A 19 2.18 6.74 3.99
C VAL A 19 0.86 7.44 4.29
N ALA A 20 0.25 8.09 3.30
CA ALA A 20 -1.03 8.76 3.47
C ALA A 20 -2.14 7.77 3.86
N TYR A 21 -2.24 6.63 3.18
CA TYR A 21 -3.23 5.59 3.47
C TYR A 21 -3.01 4.99 4.87
N ALA A 22 -1.75 4.70 5.24
CA ALA A 22 -1.41 4.21 6.58
C ALA A 22 -1.75 5.21 7.68
N LEU A 23 -1.54 6.53 7.44
CA LEU A 23 -1.93 7.58 8.38
C LEU A 23 -3.44 7.72 8.53
N VAL A 24 -4.20 7.53 7.45
CA VAL A 24 -5.66 7.50 7.52
C VAL A 24 -6.12 6.27 8.30
N TRP A 25 -5.49 5.11 8.07
CA TRP A 25 -5.76 3.88 8.81
C TRP A 25 -5.49 4.04 10.30
N SER A 26 -4.31 4.52 10.69
CA SER A 26 -3.94 4.65 12.10
C SER A 26 -4.87 5.58 12.89
N ARG A 27 -5.53 6.54 12.21
CA ARG A 27 -6.49 7.46 12.81
C ARG A 27 -7.92 6.94 12.82
N ASN A 28 -8.24 5.93 12.02
CA ASN A 28 -9.60 5.45 11.81
C ASN A 28 -9.63 3.92 11.80
N LEU A 29 -9.13 3.28 12.86
CA LEU A 29 -8.99 1.81 12.92
C LEU A 29 -10.30 1.08 12.60
N ASP A 30 -11.43 1.58 13.08
CA ASP A 30 -12.76 0.99 12.89
C ASP A 30 -13.27 1.05 11.44
N SER A 31 -12.73 1.97 10.63
CA SER A 31 -13.13 2.16 9.23
C SER A 31 -12.42 1.21 8.27
N PHE A 32 -11.41 0.47 8.76
CA PHE A 32 -10.60 -0.41 7.93
C PHE A 32 -11.02 -1.86 8.15
N PRO A 33 -11.12 -2.66 7.08
CA PRO A 33 -11.56 -4.03 7.19
C PRO A 33 -10.55 -4.85 8.00
N GLU A 34 -11.07 -5.74 8.84
CA GLU A 34 -10.27 -6.80 9.44
C GLU A 34 -9.84 -7.77 8.33
N PHE A 35 -8.54 -7.99 8.23
CA PHE A 35 -8.01 -8.95 7.27
C PHE A 35 -8.04 -10.36 7.87
N PRO A 36 -8.23 -11.39 7.03
CA PRO A 36 -8.12 -12.78 7.48
C PRO A 36 -6.77 -13.06 8.17
N ALA A 37 -6.76 -13.96 9.15
CA ALA A 37 -5.57 -14.27 9.95
C ALA A 37 -4.34 -14.65 9.11
N TRP A 38 -4.53 -15.33 7.98
CA TRP A 38 -3.43 -15.73 7.08
C TRP A 38 -2.67 -14.52 6.51
N VAL A 39 -3.32 -13.35 6.36
CA VAL A 39 -2.68 -12.11 5.91
C VAL A 39 -1.68 -11.64 6.96
N GLY A 40 -2.06 -11.68 8.23
CA GLY A 40 -1.16 -11.42 9.36
C GLY A 40 0.04 -12.35 9.33
N THR A 41 -0.19 -13.66 9.19
CA THR A 41 0.89 -14.66 9.15
C THR A 41 1.89 -14.39 8.03
N LEU A 42 1.41 -14.06 6.81
CA LEU A 42 2.29 -13.73 5.69
C LEU A 42 3.12 -12.48 5.98
N VAL A 43 2.49 -11.42 6.47
CA VAL A 43 3.17 -10.15 6.73
C VAL A 43 4.20 -10.29 7.85
N PHE A 44 3.85 -10.97 8.96
CA PHE A 44 4.81 -11.25 10.03
C PHE A 44 5.95 -12.17 9.57
N GLY A 45 5.66 -13.12 8.67
CA GLY A 45 6.69 -13.94 8.02
C GLY A 45 7.70 -13.13 7.21
N LEU A 46 7.28 -11.99 6.62
CA LEU A 46 8.17 -11.07 5.90
C LEU A 46 8.98 -10.15 6.82
N ILE A 47 8.38 -9.73 7.95
CA ILE A 47 9.01 -8.80 8.91
C ILE A 47 10.07 -9.52 9.76
N GLY A 48 9.85 -10.80 10.07
CA GLY A 48 10.73 -11.61 10.89
C GLY A 48 10.68 -11.25 12.39
N ASP A 49 11.24 -12.14 13.21
CA ASP A 49 11.06 -12.17 14.68
C ASP A 49 11.77 -11.05 15.46
N LYS A 50 12.41 -10.10 14.78
CA LYS A 50 13.28 -9.08 15.41
C LYS A 50 12.58 -7.74 15.68
N THR A 51 11.27 -7.67 15.49
CA THR A 51 10.52 -6.42 15.56
C THR A 51 9.67 -6.39 16.83
N SER A 52 9.68 -5.26 17.55
CA SER A 52 8.77 -5.05 18.69
C SER A 52 7.30 -5.15 18.27
N ALA A 53 6.39 -5.44 19.20
CA ALA A 53 4.96 -5.54 18.90
C ALA A 53 4.40 -4.28 18.20
N GLU A 54 4.84 -3.10 18.64
CA GLU A 54 4.51 -1.82 17.99
C GLU A 54 5.09 -1.73 16.58
N GLY A 55 6.36 -2.05 16.40
CA GLY A 55 6.99 -2.03 15.08
C GLY A 55 6.32 -3.02 14.11
N ALA A 56 5.94 -4.20 14.60
CA ALA A 56 5.27 -5.21 13.81
C ALA A 56 3.89 -4.72 13.34
N THR A 57 3.17 -4.00 14.19
CA THR A 57 1.90 -3.34 13.84
C THR A 57 2.09 -2.25 12.79
N VAL A 58 3.13 -1.41 12.94
CA VAL A 58 3.44 -0.34 11.98
C VAL A 58 3.81 -0.93 10.61
N PHE A 59 4.69 -1.93 10.56
CA PHE A 59 5.05 -2.60 9.30
C PHE A 59 3.86 -3.31 8.68
N TYR A 60 3.01 -3.92 9.50
CA TYR A 60 1.76 -4.52 9.02
C TYR A 60 0.88 -3.50 8.29
N MET A 61 0.62 -2.35 8.92
CA MET A 61 -0.16 -1.28 8.30
C MET A 61 0.51 -0.75 7.03
N LEU A 62 1.83 -0.54 7.04
CA LEU A 62 2.56 -0.02 5.87
C LEU A 62 2.53 -0.98 4.68
N ILE A 63 2.77 -2.27 4.91
CA ILE A 63 2.78 -3.29 3.85
C ILE A 63 1.40 -3.40 3.21
N LEU A 64 0.34 -3.49 4.02
CA LEU A 64 -1.02 -3.56 3.49
C LEU A 64 -1.47 -2.26 2.83
N SER A 65 -1.05 -1.11 3.36
CA SER A 65 -1.27 0.18 2.70
C SER A 65 -0.63 0.23 1.33
N PHE A 66 0.59 -0.28 1.18
CA PHE A 66 1.30 -0.35 -0.09
C PHE A 66 0.56 -1.25 -1.09
N VAL A 67 0.08 -2.40 -0.64
CA VAL A 67 -0.72 -3.32 -1.47
C VAL A 67 -2.01 -2.63 -1.95
N MET A 68 -2.76 -2.00 -1.05
CA MET A 68 -4.03 -1.32 -1.40
C MET A 68 -3.81 -0.16 -2.37
N VAL A 69 -2.82 0.70 -2.10
CA VAL A 69 -2.47 1.83 -2.97
C VAL A 69 -2.01 1.34 -4.35
N SER A 70 -1.26 0.25 -4.42
CA SER A 70 -0.84 -0.37 -5.68
C SER A 70 -2.03 -0.91 -6.48
N ILE A 71 -2.97 -1.59 -5.82
CA ILE A 71 -4.21 -2.10 -6.43
C ILE A 71 -5.04 -0.93 -6.97
N PHE A 72 -5.29 0.12 -6.18
CA PHE A 72 -6.05 1.28 -6.64
C PHE A 72 -5.37 1.99 -7.80
N THR A 73 -4.05 2.16 -7.74
CA THR A 73 -3.28 2.76 -8.84
C THR A 73 -3.41 1.94 -10.12
N LEU A 74 -3.34 0.61 -10.01
CA LEU A 74 -3.52 -0.29 -11.16
C LEU A 74 -4.95 -0.24 -11.70
N LEU A 75 -5.97 -0.26 -10.84
CA LEU A 75 -7.38 -0.20 -11.24
C LEU A 75 -7.69 1.10 -11.98
N VAL A 76 -7.24 2.24 -11.44
CA VAL A 76 -7.39 3.55 -12.10
C VAL A 76 -6.67 3.56 -13.44
N TRP A 77 -5.46 3.02 -13.52
CA TRP A 77 -4.73 2.93 -14.77
C TRP A 77 -5.44 2.06 -15.83
N VAL A 78 -5.96 0.90 -15.43
CA VAL A 78 -6.74 0.00 -16.31
C VAL A 78 -8.03 0.68 -16.76
N ALA A 79 -8.76 1.35 -15.86
CA ALA A 79 -9.98 2.08 -16.18
C ALA A 79 -9.70 3.17 -17.23
N ILE A 80 -8.70 4.03 -17.01
CA ILE A 80 -8.29 5.06 -17.98
C ILE A 80 -7.98 4.44 -19.34
N ARG A 81 -7.26 3.30 -19.37
CA ARG A 81 -6.93 2.60 -20.61
C ARG A 81 -8.14 2.01 -21.32
N ALA A 82 -9.13 1.51 -20.57
CA ALA A 82 -10.36 0.99 -21.13
C ALA A 82 -11.19 2.11 -21.78
N PHE A 83 -11.36 3.25 -21.09
CA PHE A 83 -12.11 4.40 -21.62
C PHE A 83 -11.41 5.14 -22.77
N SER A 84 -10.08 5.15 -22.80
CA SER A 84 -9.31 5.79 -23.89
C SER A 84 -9.31 4.99 -25.21
N LYS A 85 -9.81 3.75 -25.20
CA LYS A 85 -9.89 2.88 -26.41
C LYS A 85 -11.32 2.79 -26.98
N GLY A 86 -12.31 3.39 -26.32
CA GLY A 86 -13.69 3.46 -26.77
C GLY A 86 -14.00 4.73 -27.57
#